data_AF-A0A2V6LW09-F1
#
_entry.id   AF-A0A2V6LW09-F1
#
_cell.length_a   1.000
_cell.length_b   1.000
_cell.length_c   1.000
_cell.angle_alpha   90.00
_cell.angle_beta   90.00
_cell.angle_gamma   90.00
#
_symmetry.space_group_name_H-M   'P 1'
#
loop_
_entity.id
_entity.type
_entity.pdbx_description
1 polymer ?
#
loop_
_entity_poly.entity_id
_entity_poly.type
_entity_poly.pdbx_seq_one_letter_code
_entity_poly.pdbx_strand_id
1 'polypeptide(L)'
;MQDTQIKVAIYKHFAETGRVPSALMLARLIGSDTESVRHGYARLRAQRVLVLQSDGESIRMAPPFSGVATQHVVSVTGKRYFANCAWDALGIPAALHRPAVVYSRCEQSGEPLRLQVSLEGPEPSTWLFHCLVPAAKWWDDIVFT
;
A
#
# COMPACT_ATOMS: atom_id res chain seq x y z
N MET A 1 -5.00 19.54 -10.13
CA MET A 1 -6.13 18.74 -10.67
C MET A 1 -5.66 17.39 -11.19
N GLN A 2 -4.63 17.33 -12.06
CA GLN A 2 -4.11 16.07 -12.62
C GLN A 2 -3.54 15.10 -11.57
N ASP A 3 -2.76 15.57 -10.59
CA ASP A 3 -2.15 14.70 -9.55
C ASP A 3 -3.19 13.96 -8.72
N THR A 4 -4.31 14.62 -8.40
CA THR A 4 -5.43 14.01 -7.69
C THR A 4 -6.10 12.93 -8.52
N GLN A 5 -6.25 13.14 -9.84
CA GLN A 5 -6.80 12.13 -10.74
C GLN A 5 -5.88 10.91 -10.84
N ILE A 6 -4.56 11.14 -10.98
CA ILE A 6 -3.55 10.06 -10.98
C ILE A 6 -3.63 9.27 -9.68
N LYS A 7 -3.61 9.96 -8.52
CA LYS A 7 -3.75 9.33 -7.20
C LYS A 7 -5.02 8.48 -7.13
N VAL A 8 -6.18 9.06 -7.40
CA VAL A 8 -7.45 8.33 -7.31
C VAL A 8 -7.46 7.11 -8.24
N ALA A 9 -6.91 7.23 -9.45
CA ALA A 9 -6.83 6.13 -10.40
C ALA A 9 -5.93 4.99 -9.91
N ILE A 10 -4.79 5.29 -9.27
CA ILE A 10 -3.93 4.30 -8.61
C ILE A 10 -4.70 3.52 -7.54
N TYR A 11 -5.33 4.23 -6.61
CA TYR A 11 -6.02 3.60 -5.48
C TYR A 11 -7.25 2.80 -5.91
N LYS A 12 -8.00 3.30 -6.90
CA LYS A 12 -9.10 2.53 -7.51
C LYS A 12 -8.60 1.24 -8.14
N HIS A 13 -7.51 1.30 -8.91
CA HIS A 13 -6.95 0.11 -9.53
C HIS A 13 -6.48 -0.93 -8.50
N PHE A 14 -5.81 -0.48 -7.44
CA PHE A 14 -5.46 -1.36 -6.32
C PHE A 14 -6.71 -1.98 -5.71
N ALA A 15 -7.72 -1.19 -5.35
CA ALA A 15 -8.96 -1.70 -4.76
C ALA A 15 -9.65 -2.76 -5.65
N GLU A 16 -9.72 -2.50 -6.95
CA GLU A 16 -10.40 -3.34 -7.93
C GLU A 16 -9.62 -4.62 -8.27
N THR A 17 -8.29 -4.59 -8.27
CA THR A 17 -7.48 -5.70 -8.83
C THR A 17 -6.51 -6.33 -7.84
N GLY A 18 -6.16 -5.63 -6.76
CA GLY A 18 -5.10 -6.02 -5.84
C GLY A 18 -3.69 -5.89 -6.43
N ARG A 19 -3.55 -5.22 -7.59
CA ARG A 19 -2.30 -5.10 -8.33
C ARG A 19 -1.94 -3.64 -8.55
N VAL A 20 -0.66 -3.42 -8.84
CA VAL A 20 -0.12 -2.11 -9.23
C VAL A 20 -0.46 -1.80 -10.70
N PRO A 21 -0.96 -0.59 -11.03
CA PRO A 21 -1.19 -0.21 -12.42
C PRO A 21 0.12 0.22 -13.10
N SER A 22 0.22 0.01 -14.41
CA SER A 22 1.28 0.62 -15.21
C SER A 22 0.97 2.10 -15.51
N ALA A 23 2.00 2.92 -15.72
CA ALA A 23 1.83 4.32 -16.11
C ALA A 23 1.03 4.46 -17.42
N LEU A 24 1.28 3.58 -18.41
CA LEU A 24 0.54 3.54 -19.66
C LEU A 24 -0.95 3.25 -19.45
N MET A 25 -1.27 2.32 -18.55
CA MET A 25 -2.66 2.01 -18.23
C MET A 25 -3.36 3.23 -17.59
N LEU A 26 -2.71 3.88 -16.62
CA LEU A 26 -3.29 5.06 -15.99
C LEU A 26 -3.48 6.21 -16.98
N ALA A 27 -2.49 6.44 -17.86
CA ALA A 27 -2.55 7.46 -18.90
C ALA A 27 -3.81 7.28 -19.77
N ARG A 28 -4.07 6.05 -20.22
CA ARG A 28 -5.29 5.70 -20.97
C ARG A 28 -6.56 5.92 -20.15
N LEU A 29 -6.56 5.50 -18.89
CA LEU A 29 -7.73 5.60 -18.00
C LEU A 29 -8.15 7.05 -17.73
N ILE A 30 -7.19 7.97 -17.63
CA ILE A 30 -7.45 9.37 -17.27
C ILE A 30 -7.41 10.32 -18.47
N GLY A 31 -7.20 9.82 -19.70
CA GLY A 31 -7.11 10.64 -20.91
C GLY A 31 -5.88 11.55 -20.93
N SER A 32 -4.73 11.02 -20.49
CA SER A 32 -3.43 11.71 -20.44
C SER A 32 -2.38 10.92 -21.25
N ASP A 33 -1.22 11.53 -21.48
CA ASP A 33 -0.03 10.81 -21.96
C ASP A 33 0.78 10.20 -20.80
N THR A 34 1.63 9.21 -21.12
CA THR A 34 2.43 8.47 -20.14
C THR A 34 3.48 9.35 -19.44
N GLU A 35 4.07 10.33 -20.14
CA GLU A 35 5.06 11.24 -19.55
C GLU A 35 4.43 12.14 -18.49
N SER A 36 3.24 12.68 -18.76
CA SER A 36 2.45 13.43 -17.78
C SER A 36 2.14 12.61 -16.52
N VAL A 37 1.85 11.31 -16.67
CA VAL A 37 1.66 10.40 -15.52
C VAL A 37 2.97 10.21 -14.74
N ARG A 38 4.10 9.98 -15.42
CA ARG A 38 5.42 9.84 -14.79
C ARG A 38 5.82 11.10 -14.03
N HIS A 39 5.60 12.29 -14.61
CA HIS A 39 5.78 13.55 -13.89
C HIS A 39 4.85 13.69 -12.68
N GLY A 40 3.62 13.22 -12.79
CA GLY A 40 2.68 13.14 -11.66
C GLY A 40 3.18 12.22 -10.55
N TYR A 41 3.76 11.06 -10.89
CA TYR A 41 4.37 10.16 -9.91
C TYR A 41 5.51 10.83 -9.14
N ALA A 42 6.39 11.57 -9.84
CA ALA A 42 7.46 12.32 -9.20
C ALA A 42 6.93 13.37 -8.20
N ARG A 43 5.87 14.10 -8.55
CA ARG A 43 5.22 15.06 -7.65
C ARG A 43 4.54 14.37 -6.46
N LEU A 44 3.82 13.27 -6.69
CA LEU A 44 3.19 12.48 -5.63
C LEU A 44 4.23 11.88 -4.68
N ARG A 45 5.40 11.48 -5.19
CA ARG A 45 6.54 11.07 -4.36
C ARG A 45 7.06 12.22 -3.50
N ALA A 46 7.27 13.41 -4.08
CA ALA A 46 7.72 14.58 -3.34
C ALA A 46 6.73 14.99 -2.23
N GLN A 47 5.43 14.74 -2.45
CA GLN A 47 4.35 14.94 -1.48
C GLN A 47 4.18 13.79 -0.48
N ARG A 48 5.08 12.79 -0.49
CA ARG A 48 5.01 11.65 0.43
C ARG A 48 3.73 10.81 0.29
N VAL A 49 3.20 10.73 -0.94
CA VAL A 49 1.99 9.95 -1.27
C VAL A 49 2.34 8.61 -1.91
N LEU A 50 3.46 8.55 -2.65
CA LEU A 50 3.94 7.35 -3.32
C LEU A 50 5.43 7.11 -3.04
N VAL A 51 5.83 5.85 -3.10
CA VAL A 51 7.23 5.45 -3.20
C VAL A 51 7.40 4.72 -4.52
N LEU A 52 8.38 5.14 -5.31
CA LEU A 52 8.72 4.51 -6.59
C LEU A 52 9.90 3.56 -6.39
N GLN A 53 10.00 2.57 -7.27
CA GLN A 53 11.19 1.74 -7.39
C GLN A 53 12.36 2.56 -7.96
N SER A 54 13.55 1.98 -8.01
CA SER A 54 14.76 2.63 -8.55
C SER A 54 14.66 3.00 -10.03
N ASP A 55 13.73 2.38 -10.78
CA ASP A 55 13.43 2.73 -12.17
C ASP A 55 12.72 4.08 -12.33
N GLY A 56 12.24 4.68 -11.23
CA GLY A 56 11.52 5.96 -11.25
C GLY A 56 10.11 5.88 -11.83
N GLU A 57 9.60 4.69 -12.13
CA GLU A 57 8.32 4.50 -12.84
C GLU A 57 7.40 3.49 -12.16
N SER A 58 7.95 2.40 -11.63
CA SER A 58 7.17 1.37 -10.95
C SER A 58 6.82 1.83 -9.54
N ILE A 59 5.55 1.72 -9.17
CA ILE A 59 5.11 2.05 -7.81
C ILE A 59 5.55 0.92 -6.87
N ARG A 60 6.40 1.24 -5.88
CA ARG A 60 6.76 0.34 -4.78
C ARG A 60 5.71 0.38 -3.68
N MET A 61 5.26 1.58 -3.30
CA MET A 61 4.28 1.79 -2.23
C MET A 61 3.26 2.84 -2.64
N ALA A 62 1.98 2.52 -2.43
CA ALA A 62 0.86 3.46 -2.44
C ALA A 62 0.04 3.20 -1.15
N PRO A 63 0.52 3.70 0.02
CA PRO A 63 0.01 3.28 1.32
C PRO A 63 -1.52 3.39 1.44
N PRO A 64 -2.21 2.31 1.83
CA PRO A 64 -1.66 1.14 2.53
C PRO A 64 -1.21 -0.02 1.61
N PHE A 65 -1.36 0.13 0.29
CA PHE A 65 -1.04 -0.94 -0.67
C PHE A 65 0.46 -0.96 -1.00
N SER A 66 0.98 -2.18 -1.16
CA SER A 66 2.31 -2.42 -1.70
C SER A 66 2.23 -2.85 -3.16
N GLY A 67 3.11 -2.28 -3.99
CA GLY A 67 3.29 -2.70 -5.38
C GLY A 67 4.23 -3.89 -5.54
N VAL A 68 4.85 -4.34 -4.45
CA VAL A 68 5.74 -5.51 -4.42
C VAL A 68 5.21 -6.54 -3.42
N ALA A 69 5.65 -7.80 -3.54
CA ALA A 69 5.32 -8.82 -2.57
C ALA A 69 5.97 -8.52 -1.22
N THR A 70 5.20 -8.65 -0.14
CA THR A 70 5.65 -8.52 1.24
C THR A 70 5.12 -9.68 2.07
N GLN A 71 5.61 -9.83 3.30
CA GLN A 71 5.07 -10.83 4.23
C GLN A 71 3.67 -10.47 4.75
N HIS A 72 3.22 -9.23 4.57
CA HIS A 72 1.94 -8.73 5.05
C HIS A 72 0.89 -8.88 3.95
N VAL A 73 0.13 -9.98 3.99
CA VAL A 73 -0.89 -10.30 2.99
C VAL A 73 -2.26 -10.08 3.57
N VAL A 74 -3.07 -9.26 2.92
CA VAL A 74 -4.45 -8.98 3.34
C VAL A 74 -5.42 -9.65 2.38
N SER A 75 -6.30 -10.50 2.90
CA SER A 75 -7.37 -11.13 2.13
C SER A 75 -8.71 -10.45 2.40
N VAL A 76 -9.33 -9.90 1.36
CA VAL A 76 -10.61 -9.19 1.41
C VAL A 76 -11.52 -9.79 0.34
N THR A 77 -12.63 -10.39 0.75
CA THR A 77 -13.64 -10.98 -0.17
C THR A 77 -13.01 -11.87 -1.25
N GLY A 78 -12.09 -12.75 -0.87
CA GLY A 78 -11.40 -13.69 -1.78
C GLY A 78 -10.27 -13.08 -2.62
N LYS A 79 -10.06 -11.77 -2.59
CA LYS A 79 -8.91 -11.11 -3.22
C LYS A 79 -7.78 -10.96 -2.21
N ARG A 80 -6.53 -10.97 -2.71
CA ARG A 80 -5.32 -10.75 -1.91
C ARG A 80 -4.63 -9.46 -2.32
N TYR A 81 -4.08 -8.79 -1.32
CA TYR A 81 -3.32 -7.57 -1.42
C TYR A 81 -2.03 -7.71 -0.60
N PHE A 82 -0.98 -7.02 -1.01
CA PHE A 82 0.21 -6.84 -0.17
C PHE A 82 0.15 -5.49 0.51
N ALA A 83 0.48 -5.44 1.79
CA ALA A 83 0.65 -4.20 2.56
C ALA A 83 2.13 -3.88 2.76
N ASN A 84 2.51 -2.61 2.95
CA ASN A 84 3.93 -2.25 3.09
C ASN A 84 4.52 -2.68 4.44
N CYS A 85 3.71 -2.71 5.49
CA CYS A 85 4.11 -3.09 6.84
C CYS A 85 2.90 -3.66 7.61
N ALA A 86 3.11 -4.06 8.87
CA ALA A 86 2.04 -4.56 9.73
C ALA A 86 0.95 -3.50 10.01
N TRP A 87 1.32 -2.21 10.11
CA TRP A 87 0.35 -1.12 10.26
C TRP A 87 -0.52 -0.94 9.02
N ASP A 88 0.11 -0.87 7.84
CA ASP A 88 -0.60 -0.76 6.56
C ASP A 88 -1.52 -1.96 6.30
N ALA A 89 -1.21 -3.13 6.85
CA ALA A 89 -2.07 -4.30 6.73
C ALA A 89 -3.46 -4.09 7.37
N LEU A 90 -3.55 -3.25 8.41
CA LEU A 90 -4.81 -2.78 8.99
C LEU A 90 -5.44 -1.62 8.19
N GLY A 91 -4.61 -0.85 7.48
CA GLY A 91 -5.07 0.23 6.61
C GLY A 91 -5.85 -0.26 5.39
N ILE A 92 -5.49 -1.41 4.81
CA ILE A 92 -6.19 -1.98 3.65
C ILE A 92 -7.69 -2.25 3.91
N PRO A 93 -8.11 -3.03 4.94
CA PRO A 93 -9.53 -3.25 5.20
C PRO A 93 -10.30 -1.95 5.48
N ALA A 94 -9.66 -1.00 6.18
CA ALA A 94 -10.25 0.31 6.43
C ALA A 94 -10.47 1.10 5.13
N ALA A 95 -9.47 1.15 4.24
CA ALA A 95 -9.56 1.84 2.95
C ALA A 95 -10.60 1.21 2.00
N LEU A 96 -10.80 -0.10 2.10
CA LEU A 96 -11.77 -0.84 1.28
C LEU A 96 -13.17 -0.89 1.90
N HIS A 97 -13.34 -0.46 3.15
CA HIS A 97 -14.58 -0.59 3.92
C HIS A 97 -15.13 -2.02 3.92
N ARG A 98 -14.26 -3.01 4.15
CA ARG A 98 -14.60 -4.44 4.14
C ARG A 98 -13.84 -5.19 5.23
N PRO A 99 -14.47 -6.21 5.84
CA PRO A 99 -13.75 -7.10 6.74
C PRO A 99 -12.67 -7.89 5.98
N ALA A 100 -11.62 -8.26 6.70
CA ALA A 100 -10.46 -8.93 6.12
C ALA A 100 -9.83 -9.96 7.04
N VAL A 101 -8.95 -10.78 6.46
CA VAL A 101 -7.98 -11.57 7.20
C VAL A 101 -6.59 -11.11 6.81
N VAL A 102 -5.83 -10.63 7.78
CA VAL A 102 -4.41 -10.29 7.63
C VAL A 102 -3.57 -11.52 7.97
N TYR A 103 -2.66 -11.87 7.06
CA TYR A 103 -1.63 -12.88 7.25
C TYR A 103 -0.28 -12.19 7.34
N SER A 104 0.52 -12.59 8.31
CA SER A 104 1.87 -12.11 8.50
C SER A 104 2.70 -13.15 9.24
N ARG A 105 3.84 -12.73 9.78
CA ARG A 105 4.72 -13.55 10.58
C ARG A 105 5.42 -12.67 11.61
N CYS A 106 5.69 -13.21 12.79
CA CYS A 106 6.58 -12.55 13.74
C CYS A 106 7.98 -12.45 13.12
N GLU A 107 8.54 -11.24 13.09
CA GLU A 107 9.86 -11.01 12.47
C GLU A 107 10.98 -11.72 13.26
N GLN A 108 10.84 -11.83 14.58
CA GLN A 108 11.84 -12.48 15.43
C GLN A 108 11.73 -14.01 15.41
N SER A 109 10.54 -14.57 15.63
CA SER A 109 10.37 -16.02 15.82
C SER A 109 10.02 -16.77 14.54
N GLY A 110 9.54 -16.08 13.51
CA GLY A 110 9.00 -16.73 12.32
C GLY A 110 7.62 -17.37 12.52
N GLU A 111 6.96 -17.16 13.66
CA GLU A 111 5.62 -17.70 13.90
C GLU A 111 4.59 -17.08 12.94
N PRO A 112 3.79 -17.88 12.22
CA PRO A 112 2.77 -17.37 11.33
C PRO A 112 1.65 -16.67 12.12
N LEU A 113 1.28 -15.47 11.68
CA LEU A 113 0.24 -14.67 12.31
C LEU A 113 -0.98 -14.61 11.39
N ARG A 114 -2.17 -14.80 11.96
CA ARG A 114 -3.46 -14.67 11.26
C ARG A 114 -4.41 -13.82 12.10
N LEU A 115 -4.68 -12.60 11.65
CA LEU A 115 -5.55 -11.64 12.33
C LEU A 115 -6.85 -11.44 11.55
N GLN A 116 -8.00 -11.61 12.21
CA GLN A 116 -9.28 -11.18 11.66
C GLN A 116 -9.50 -9.70 11.97
N VAL A 117 -9.98 -8.95 10.98
CA VAL A 117 -10.27 -7.52 11.10
C VAL A 117 -11.70 -7.29 10.65
N SER A 118 -12.57 -6.82 11.55
CA SER A 118 -13.93 -6.41 11.24
C SER A 118 -13.96 -4.96 10.73
N LEU A 119 -15.15 -4.37 10.57
CA LEU A 119 -15.28 -2.95 10.23
C LEU A 119 -14.92 -2.03 11.42
N GLU A 120 -15.00 -2.56 12.63
CA GLU A 120 -14.70 -1.88 13.89
C GLU A 120 -13.22 -2.03 14.29
N GLY A 121 -12.50 -2.95 13.65
CA GLY A 121 -11.07 -3.18 13.88
C GLY A 121 -10.73 -4.65 14.13
N PRO A 122 -9.47 -4.96 14.47
CA PRO A 122 -9.09 -6.30 14.91
C PRO A 122 -9.59 -6.58 16.33
N GLU A 123 -9.81 -7.86 16.63
CA GLU A 123 -9.97 -8.32 18.01
C GLU A 123 -8.71 -7.99 18.84
N PRO A 124 -8.84 -7.72 20.14
CA PRO A 124 -7.69 -7.50 21.02
C PRO A 124 -6.68 -8.66 20.95
N SER A 125 -5.40 -8.33 20.92
CA SER A 125 -4.31 -9.32 20.94
C SER A 125 -3.13 -8.81 21.77
N THR A 126 -2.24 -9.74 22.13
CA THR A 126 -0.95 -9.43 22.78
C THR A 126 0.16 -9.10 21.78
N TRP A 127 -0.14 -9.10 20.47
CA TRP A 127 0.86 -8.85 19.44
C TRP A 127 1.25 -7.38 19.40
N LEU A 128 2.52 -7.13 19.11
CA LEU A 128 3.09 -5.80 19.07
C LEU A 128 3.49 -5.45 17.64
N PHE A 129 3.16 -4.22 17.23
CA PHE A 129 3.76 -3.60 16.07
C PHE A 129 5.01 -2.83 16.53
N HIS A 130 6.17 -3.21 16.00
CA HIS A 130 7.42 -2.55 16.30
C HIS A 130 7.68 -1.42 15.31
N CYS A 131 7.78 -0.19 15.81
CA CYS A 131 8.29 0.95 15.05
C CYS A 131 9.79 1.07 15.30
N LEU A 132 10.63 0.64 14.36
CA LEU A 132 12.08 0.68 14.53
C LEU A 132 12.58 2.13 14.49
N VAL A 133 12.02 2.91 13.57
CA VAL A 133 12.35 4.32 13.38
C VAL A 133 11.22 5.20 13.95
N PRO A 134 11.52 6.33 14.62
CA PRO A 134 10.49 7.30 15.02
C PRO A 134 9.69 7.79 13.82
N ALA A 135 8.36 7.86 13.93
CA ALA A 135 7.48 8.19 12.80
C ALA A 135 7.82 9.50 12.07
N ALA A 136 8.33 10.50 12.81
CA ALA A 136 8.79 11.77 12.23
C ALA A 136 9.95 11.63 11.22
N LYS A 137 10.70 10.52 11.29
CA LYS A 137 11.86 10.21 10.45
C LYS A 137 11.58 9.14 9.38
N TRP A 138 10.35 8.62 9.31
CA TRP A 138 10.05 7.52 8.37
C TRP A 138 10.34 7.87 6.93
N TRP A 139 10.18 9.13 6.52
CA TRP A 139 10.44 9.54 5.14
C TRP A 139 11.91 9.77 4.79
N ASP A 140 12.83 9.63 5.74
CA ASP A 140 14.28 9.63 5.47
C ASP A 140 14.65 8.37 4.67
N ASP A 141 14.11 7.21 5.06
CA ASP A 141 14.10 5.98 4.27
C ASP A 141 12.88 5.11 4.68
N ILE A 142 11.75 5.32 4.02
CA ILE A 142 10.48 4.65 4.39
C ILE A 142 10.49 3.14 4.11
N VAL A 143 11.46 2.66 3.32
CA VAL A 143 11.66 1.23 3.12
C VAL A 143 12.33 0.59 4.34
N PHE A 144 13.08 1.39 5.12
CA PHE A 144 13.75 1.00 6.36
C PHE A 144 13.12 1.71 7.57
N THR A 145 11.92 1.30 7.98
CA THR A 145 11.20 1.90 9.12
C THR A 145 10.60 0.89 10.08
#